data_AF-A0A0Q9KVW5-F1
#
_entry.id   AF-A0A0Q9KVW5-F1
#
_cell.length_a   1.000
_cell.length_b   1.000
_cell.length_c   1.000
_cell.angle_alpha   90.00
_cell.angle_beta   90.00
_cell.angle_gamma   90.00
#
_symmetry.space_group_name_H-M   'P 1'
#
loop_
_entity.id
_entity.type
_entity.pdbx_description
1 polymer ?
#
loop_
_entity_poly.entity_id
_entity_poly.type
_entity_poly.pdbx_seq_one_letter_code
_entity_poly.pdbx_strand_id
1 'polypeptide(L)'
;MLVVLGLLAFVIEFAFMVGVFLLASALAGAGLGGSLAGVGAVVVVALLWGLFIAPRARRRIPKVSRALAAGGMVMVVGAGLLGLEHSRFGLVLIGAGLVLVLAQLALDDTDPRDGGTRHTGR
;
A
#
# COMPACT_ATOMS: atom_id res chain seq x y z
N MET A 1 -15.08 -15.05 6.24
CA MET A 1 -14.28 -13.91 6.72
C MET A 1 -12.93 -13.77 5.98
N LEU A 2 -12.11 -14.82 5.92
CA LEU A 2 -10.80 -14.78 5.22
C LEU A 2 -10.91 -14.45 3.72
N VAL A 3 -11.90 -15.01 3.02
CA VAL A 3 -12.16 -14.70 1.60
C VAL A 3 -12.50 -13.23 1.38
N VAL A 4 -13.30 -12.64 2.28
CA VAL A 4 -13.69 -11.23 2.19
C VAL A 4 -12.49 -10.32 2.40
N LEU A 5 -11.64 -10.61 3.39
CA LEU A 5 -10.41 -9.88 3.64
C LEU A 5 -9.42 -10.01 2.47
N GLY A 6 -9.28 -11.21 1.90
CA GLY A 6 -8.45 -11.44 0.73
C GLY A 6 -8.94 -10.68 -0.51
N LEU A 7 -10.25 -10.71 -0.77
CA LEU A 7 -10.88 -9.95 -1.86
C LEU A 7 -10.69 -8.44 -1.66
N LEU A 8 -10.92 -7.94 -0.43
CA LEU A 8 -10.74 -6.53 -0.11
C LEU A 8 -9.29 -6.09 -0.34
N ALA A 9 -8.32 -6.87 0.14
CA ALA A 9 -6.91 -6.61 -0.08
C ALA A 9 -6.56 -6.58 -1.57
N PHE A 10 -7.08 -7.54 -2.35
CA PHE A 10 -6.90 -7.57 -3.80
C PHE A 10 -7.50 -6.34 -4.49
N VAL A 11 -8.71 -5.92 -4.09
CA VAL A 11 -9.36 -4.73 -4.65
C VAL A 11 -8.56 -3.47 -4.34
N ILE A 12 -8.03 -3.32 -3.12
CA ILE A 12 -7.19 -2.20 -2.74
C ILE A 12 -5.88 -2.20 -3.54
N GLU A 13 -5.23 -3.36 -3.68
CA GLU A 13 -4.01 -3.54 -4.46
C GLU A 13 -4.25 -3.18 -5.93
N PHE A 14 -5.33 -3.68 -6.52
CA PHE A 14 -5.70 -3.36 -7.90
C PHE A 14 -5.98 -1.87 -8.07
N ALA A 15 -6.77 -1.27 -7.17
CA ALA A 15 -7.07 0.16 -7.20
C ALA A 15 -5.80 1.01 -7.06
N PHE A 16 -4.85 0.59 -6.22
CA PHE A 16 -3.56 1.24 -6.08
C PHE A 16 -2.76 1.20 -7.39
N MET A 17 -2.69 0.04 -8.06
CA MET A 17 -2.00 -0.08 -9.36
C MET A 17 -2.66 0.77 -10.44
N VAL A 18 -3.99 0.83 -10.48
CA VAL A 18 -4.72 1.75 -11.37
C VAL A 18 -4.39 3.21 -11.02
N GLY A 19 -4.29 3.56 -9.73
CA GLY A 19 -3.91 4.90 -9.29
C GLY A 19 -2.51 5.29 -9.73
N VAL A 20 -1.54 4.38 -9.62
CA VAL A 20 -0.17 4.57 -10.11
C VAL A 20 -0.16 4.79 -11.62
N PHE A 21 -0.90 3.98 -12.39
CA PHE A 21 -1.02 4.14 -13.83
C PHE A 21 -1.57 5.52 -14.19
N LEU A 22 -2.68 5.92 -13.57
CA LEU A 22 -3.35 7.19 -13.85
C LEU A 22 -2.44 8.38 -13.50
N LEU A 23 -1.80 8.34 -12.33
CA LEU A 23 -0.89 9.37 -11.87
C LEU A 23 0.29 9.53 -12.83
N ALA A 24 0.98 8.44 -13.16
CA ALA A 24 2.15 8.48 -14.04
C ALA A 24 1.78 8.87 -15.48
N SER A 25 0.66 8.38 -16.01
CA SER A 25 0.18 8.74 -17.34
C SER A 25 -0.18 10.22 -17.43
N ALA A 26 -0.85 10.77 -16.41
CA ALA A 26 -1.21 12.17 -16.37
C ALA A 26 0.02 13.10 -16.28
N LEU A 27 1.04 12.71 -15.50
CA LEU A 27 2.28 13.47 -15.38
C LEU A 27 3.12 13.45 -16.66
N ALA A 28 3.08 12.36 -17.43
CA ALA A 28 3.81 12.21 -18.68
C ALA A 28 3.08 12.81 -19.91
N GLY A 29 1.82 13.22 -19.75
CA GLY A 29 1.00 13.79 -20.82
C GLY A 29 0.18 12.76 -21.60
N ALA A 30 -0.71 13.23 -22.46
CA ALA A 30 -1.67 12.38 -23.17
C ALA A 30 -1.04 11.51 -24.28
N GLY A 31 -1.70 10.40 -24.62
CA GLY A 31 -1.33 9.54 -25.75
C GLY A 31 -0.44 8.35 -25.39
N LEU A 32 0.34 7.88 -26.37
CA LEU A 32 1.16 6.68 -26.23
C LEU A 32 2.26 6.85 -25.17
N GLY A 33 2.89 8.02 -25.10
CA GLY A 33 3.93 8.32 -24.11
C GLY A 33 3.43 8.21 -22.66
N GLY A 34 2.27 8.81 -22.37
CA GLY A 34 1.59 8.67 -21.08
C GLY A 34 1.25 7.22 -20.76
N SER A 35 0.70 6.49 -21.72
CA SER A 35 0.32 5.08 -21.54
C SER A 35 1.53 4.20 -21.21
N LEU A 36 2.66 4.38 -21.91
CA LEU A 36 3.89 3.65 -21.66
C LEU A 36 4.50 4.02 -20.30
N ALA A 37 4.47 5.30 -19.92
CA ALA A 37 4.91 5.76 -18.60
C ALA A 37 4.05 5.15 -17.49
N GLY A 38 2.73 5.12 -17.67
CA GLY A 38 1.78 4.49 -16.75
C GLY A 38 2.05 3.01 -16.56
N VAL A 39 2.16 2.25 -17.65
CA VAL A 39 2.47 0.81 -17.58
C VAL A 39 3.83 0.58 -16.94
N GLY A 40 4.85 1.35 -17.34
CA GLY A 40 6.19 1.29 -16.77
C GLY A 40 6.19 1.54 -15.27
N ALA A 41 5.45 2.54 -14.80
CA ALA A 41 5.31 2.84 -13.38
C ALA A 41 4.66 1.69 -12.61
N VAL A 42 3.58 1.11 -13.12
CA VAL A 42 2.94 -0.07 -12.51
C VAL A 42 3.91 -1.25 -12.44
N VAL A 43 4.64 -1.53 -13.51
CA VAL A 43 5.65 -2.61 -13.54
C VAL A 43 6.73 -2.36 -12.49
N VAL A 44 7.27 -1.14 -12.42
CA VAL A 44 8.29 -0.78 -11.42
C VAL A 44 7.74 -0.96 -10.00
N VAL A 45 6.54 -0.45 -9.71
CA VAL A 45 5.92 -0.59 -8.39
C VAL A 45 5.69 -2.06 -8.06
N ALA A 46 5.14 -2.86 -8.98
CA ALA A 46 4.93 -4.29 -8.77
C ALA A 46 6.25 -5.06 -8.53
N LEU A 47 7.33 -4.71 -9.23
CA LEU A 47 8.65 -5.29 -9.02
C LEU A 47 9.23 -4.91 -7.65
N LEU A 48 9.14 -3.63 -7.27
CA LEU A 48 9.58 -3.16 -5.95
C LEU A 48 8.76 -3.83 -4.85
N TRP A 49 7.45 -3.98 -5.04
CA TRP A 49 6.57 -4.68 -4.11
C TRP A 49 6.95 -6.16 -3.99
N GLY A 50 7.18 -6.84 -5.12
CA GLY A 50 7.65 -8.23 -5.16
C GLY A 50 9.03 -8.42 -4.51
N LEU A 51 9.91 -7.45 -4.62
CA LEU A 51 11.28 -7.53 -4.10
C LEU A 51 11.35 -7.22 -2.59
N PHE A 52 10.59 -6.22 -2.11
CA PHE A 52 10.70 -5.69 -0.75
C PHE A 52 9.55 -6.08 0.18
N ILE A 53 8.33 -6.25 -0.35
CA ILE A 53 7.11 -6.49 0.45
C ILE A 53 6.73 -7.98 0.47
N ALA A 54 7.04 -8.76 -0.57
CA ALA A 54 6.66 -10.16 -0.67
C ALA A 54 7.15 -11.02 0.52
N PRO A 55 6.40 -12.05 0.95
CA PRO A 55 6.75 -12.88 2.13
C PRO A 55 8.10 -13.61 2.03
N ARG A 56 8.62 -13.78 0.80
CA ARG A 56 9.94 -14.37 0.51
C ARG A 56 11.08 -13.35 0.40
N ALA A 57 10.82 -12.07 0.61
CA ALA A 57 11.87 -11.05 0.63
C ALA A 57 12.90 -11.40 1.71
N ARG A 58 14.18 -11.42 1.31
CA ARG A 58 15.34 -11.94 2.08
C ARG A 58 15.56 -11.27 3.45
N ARG A 59 14.84 -10.19 3.76
CA ARG A 59 14.93 -9.40 4.99
C ARG A 59 13.57 -9.37 5.67
N ARG A 60 13.47 -9.91 6.90
CA ARG A 60 12.26 -9.82 7.73
C ARG A 60 12.05 -8.37 8.18
N ILE A 61 11.39 -7.57 7.34
CA ILE A 61 10.92 -6.25 7.72
C ILE A 61 9.79 -6.44 8.75
N PRO A 62 9.77 -5.69 9.87
CA PRO A 62 8.67 -5.72 10.82
C PRO A 62 7.33 -5.47 10.13
N LYS A 63 6.29 -6.19 10.56
CA LYS A 63 4.95 -6.12 9.94
C LYS A 63 4.44 -4.68 9.87
N VAL A 64 4.65 -3.91 10.94
CA VAL A 64 4.27 -2.49 11.05
C VAL A 64 4.97 -1.63 10.02
N SER A 65 6.29 -1.74 9.88
CA SER A 65 7.04 -0.94 8.91
C SER A 65 6.59 -1.26 7.47
N ARG A 66 6.29 -2.53 7.18
CA ARG A 66 5.76 -2.96 5.89
C ARG A 66 4.37 -2.39 5.62
N ALA A 67 3.52 -2.39 6.64
CA ALA A 67 2.17 -1.84 6.61
C ALA A 67 2.15 -0.32 6.41
N LEU A 68 2.98 0.40 7.16
CA LEU A 68 3.12 1.85 7.05
C LEU A 68 3.68 2.24 5.68
N ALA A 69 4.65 1.50 5.17
CA ALA A 69 5.16 1.71 3.82
C ALA A 69 4.04 1.51 2.78
N ALA A 70 3.28 0.42 2.87
CA ALA A 70 2.17 0.14 1.95
C ALA A 70 1.06 1.21 2.03
N GLY A 71 0.56 1.48 3.24
CA GLY A 71 -0.49 2.47 3.47
C GLY A 71 -0.06 3.88 3.08
N GLY A 72 1.18 4.27 3.41
CA GLY A 72 1.76 5.55 3.02
C GLY A 72 1.88 5.72 1.51
N MET A 73 2.32 4.68 0.79
CA MET A 73 2.40 4.73 -0.68
C MET A 73 1.02 4.93 -1.32
N VAL A 74 0.00 4.21 -0.81
CA VAL A 74 -1.39 4.34 -1.28
C VAL A 74 -1.92 5.76 -1.02
N MET A 75 -1.66 6.33 0.16
CA MET A 75 -2.04 7.71 0.49
C MET A 75 -1.36 8.73 -0.43
N VAL A 76 -0.06 8.58 -0.70
CA VAL A 76 0.69 9.48 -1.58
C VAL A 76 0.13 9.47 -3.00
N VAL A 77 -0.18 8.29 -3.54
CA VAL A 77 -0.82 8.18 -4.86
C VAL A 77 -2.22 8.81 -4.84
N GLY A 78 -3.00 8.54 -3.80
CA GLY A 78 -4.31 9.16 -3.62
C GLY A 78 -4.25 10.69 -3.59
N ALA A 79 -3.30 11.27 -2.84
CA ALA A 79 -3.07 12.71 -2.78
C ALA A 79 -2.61 13.29 -4.12
N GLY A 80 -1.72 12.59 -4.84
CA GLY A 80 -1.31 12.98 -6.20
C GLY A 80 -2.50 13.05 -7.16
N LEU A 81 -3.43 12.10 -7.06
CA LEU A 81 -4.64 12.09 -7.87
C LEU A 81 -5.64 13.21 -7.51
N LEU A 82 -5.71 13.61 -6.23
CA LEU A 82 -6.48 14.80 -5.84
C LEU A 82 -5.94 16.06 -6.53
N GLY A 83 -4.62 16.19 -6.64
CA GLY A 83 -3.98 17.31 -7.36
C GLY A 83 -4.19 17.30 -8.88
N LEU A 84 -4.69 16.20 -9.44
CA LEU A 84 -4.94 16.01 -10.87
C LEU A 84 -6.44 15.92 -11.19
N GLU A 85 -7.30 16.51 -10.36
CA GLU A 85 -8.78 16.53 -10.52
C GLU A 85 -9.45 15.14 -10.52
N HIS A 86 -8.71 14.07 -10.15
CA HIS A 86 -9.26 12.72 -9.98
C HIS A 86 -9.82 12.53 -8.56
N SER A 87 -10.61 13.51 -8.10
CA SER A 87 -10.95 13.71 -6.68
C SER A 87 -11.65 12.51 -6.04
N ARG A 88 -12.61 11.90 -6.74
CA ARG A 88 -13.35 10.73 -6.21
C ARG A 88 -12.44 9.53 -5.99
N PHE A 89 -11.57 9.24 -6.95
CA PHE A 89 -10.67 8.09 -6.89
C PHE A 89 -9.53 8.32 -5.90
N GLY A 90 -8.97 9.54 -5.86
CA GLY A 90 -7.98 9.94 -4.88
C GLY A 90 -8.48 9.80 -3.44
N LEU A 91 -9.72 10.23 -3.14
CA LEU A 91 -10.33 10.07 -1.81
C LEU A 91 -10.48 8.60 -1.40
N VAL A 92 -10.92 7.73 -2.33
CA VAL A 92 -11.03 6.29 -2.08
C VAL A 92 -9.67 5.69 -1.72
N LEU A 93 -8.61 6.07 -2.44
CA LEU A 93 -7.26 5.60 -2.15
C LEU A 93 -6.75 6.10 -0.80
N ILE A 94 -6.95 7.37 -0.45
CA ILE A 94 -6.58 7.90 0.86
C ILE A 94 -7.30 7.13 1.97
N GLY A 95 -8.60 6.90 1.83
CA GLY A 95 -9.39 6.10 2.77
C GLY A 95 -8.86 4.67 2.91
N ALA A 96 -8.55 4.01 1.79
CA ALA A 96 -7.98 2.66 1.79
C ALA A 96 -6.60 2.61 2.46
N GLY A 97 -5.74 3.59 2.20
CA GLY A 97 -4.45 3.73 2.87
C GLY A 97 -4.59 3.92 4.37
N LEU A 98 -5.56 4.73 4.82
CA LEU A 98 -5.82 4.94 6.24
C LEU A 98 -6.32 3.66 6.91
N VAL A 99 -7.25 2.94 6.28
CA VAL A 99 -7.74 1.65 6.77
C VAL A 99 -6.60 0.64 6.90
N LEU A 100 -5.68 0.59 5.92
CA LEU A 100 -4.50 -0.28 5.98
C LEU A 100 -3.61 0.05 7.18
N VAL A 101 -3.32 1.33 7.43
CA VAL A 101 -2.51 1.75 8.57
C VAL A 101 -3.20 1.42 9.89
N LEU A 102 -4.48 1.78 10.04
CA LEU A 102 -5.24 1.53 11.26
C LEU A 102 -5.41 0.05 11.56
N ALA A 103 -5.71 -0.77 10.55
CA ALA A 103 -5.81 -2.22 10.69
C ALA A 103 -4.50 -2.82 11.20
N GLN A 104 -3.37 -2.24 10.83
CA GLN A 104 -2.06 -2.76 11.19
C GLN A 104 -1.64 -2.30 12.59
N LEU A 105 -1.97 -1.08 12.99
CA LEU A 105 -1.84 -0.65 14.40
C LEU A 105 -2.68 -1.55 15.32
N ALA A 106 -3.93 -1.82 14.95
CA ALA A 106 -4.82 -2.68 15.73
C ALA A 106 -4.33 -4.15 15.81
N LEU A 107 -3.66 -4.66 14.76
CA LEU A 107 -3.10 -6.00 14.76
C LEU A 107 -1.78 -6.09 15.56
N ASP A 108 -1.01 -5.01 15.63
CA ASP A 108 0.25 -4.96 16.39
C ASP A 108 0.01 -5.00 17.90
N ASP A 109 -0.99 -4.26 18.39
CA ASP A 109 -1.41 -4.27 19.80
C ASP A 109 -1.86 -5.66 20.31
N THR A 110 -2.10 -6.61 19.39
CA THR A 110 -2.54 -7.98 19.72
C THR A 110 -1.42 -9.02 19.71
N ASP A 111 -0.14 -8.67 19.44
CA ASP A 111 0.97 -9.65 19.48
C ASP A 111 1.33 -9.98 20.95
N PRO A 112 1.12 -11.22 21.43
CA PRO A 112 1.31 -11.58 22.85
C PRO A 112 2.78 -11.59 23.32
N ARG A 113 3.74 -11.31 22.43
CA ARG A 113 5.18 -11.39 22.72
C ARG A 113 5.72 -10.21 23.53
N ASP A 114 4.97 -9.13 23.68
CA ASP A 114 5.45 -7.92 24.35
C ASP A 114 5.13 -7.89 25.86
N GLY A 115 4.34 -8.85 26.36
CA GLY A 115 3.99 -8.99 27.77
C GLY A 115 4.98 -9.82 28.62
N GLY A 116 6.12 -10.24 28.06
CA GLY A 116 6.80 -11.46 28.49
C GLY A 116 8.21 -11.36 29.07
N THR A 117 8.72 -10.26 29.65
CA THR A 117 9.99 -10.29 30.41
C THR A 117 10.15 -9.20 31.49
N ARG A 118 9.17 -9.04 32.39
CA ARG A 118 9.43 -8.33 33.67
C ARG A 118 8.70 -8.99 34.83
N HIS A 119 9.08 -10.21 35.18
CA HIS A 119 9.05 -10.70 36.57
C HIS A 119 9.83 -12.03 36.66
N THR A 120 10.53 -12.20 37.79
CA THR A 120 11.44 -13.31 38.19
C THR A 120 12.88 -13.15 37.69
N GLY A 121 13.93 -13.10 38.51
CA GLY A 121 14.12 -13.24 39.96
C GLY A 121 15.41 -12.53 40.35
N ARG A 122 15.43 -11.87 41.52
CA ARG A 122 16.16 -12.31 42.72
C ARG A 122 17.68 -12.24 42.58
#